data_AF-A0A6N7L372-F1
#
_entry.id   AF-A0A6N7L372-F1
#
_cell.length_a   1.000
_cell.length_b   1.000
_cell.length_c   1.000
_cell.angle_alpha   90.00
_cell.angle_beta   90.00
_cell.angle_gamma   90.00
#
_symmetry.space_group_name_H-M   'P 1'
#
loop_
_entity.id
_entity.type
_entity.pdbx_description
1 polymer ?
#
loop_
_entity_poly.entity_id
_entity_poly.type
_entity_poly.pdbx_seq_one_letter_code
_entity_poly.pdbx_strand_id
1 'polypeptide(L)'
;MTASIAGRSGWSDDTWSYLNDPRMPAMDHDWKLHVSARPGGLEAVTDLVLPVLLRNVCHAKWARSPETLRAINSGVSSAGAVGKAITVYPAPGTVVGLADELVTVLRGWEGPQIVSDRRVDPHAAR
;
A
#
# COMPACT_ATOMS: atom_id res chain seq x y z
N MET A 1 21.87 -7.07 -11.92
CA MET A 1 22.30 -5.68 -11.67
C MET A 1 21.33 -5.07 -10.67
N THR A 2 21.73 -5.01 -9.41
CA THR A 2 20.96 -4.37 -8.33
C THR A 2 21.09 -2.86 -8.50
N ALA A 3 20.05 -2.22 -9.02
CA ALA A 3 19.97 -0.76 -9.00
C ALA A 3 20.06 -0.31 -7.53
N SER A 4 21.12 0.41 -7.20
CA SER A 4 21.31 0.96 -5.87
C SER A 4 20.12 1.87 -5.53
N ILE A 5 19.45 1.61 -4.41
CA ILE A 5 18.26 2.32 -3.90
C ILE A 5 18.63 3.72 -3.35
N ALA A 6 19.76 4.28 -3.75
CA ALA A 6 20.28 5.55 -3.28
C ALA A 6 19.26 6.68 -3.57
N GLY A 7 18.72 7.28 -2.52
CA GLY A 7 17.85 8.47 -2.60
C GLY A 7 16.38 8.26 -2.21
N ARG A 8 15.91 7.03 -1.95
CA ARG A 8 14.57 6.87 -1.34
C ARG A 8 14.58 7.42 0.08
N SER A 9 13.59 8.25 0.43
CA SER A 9 13.42 8.75 1.78
C SER A 9 12.14 8.20 2.40
N GLY A 10 12.26 7.79 3.66
CA GLY A 10 11.12 7.46 4.50
C GLY A 10 10.93 8.54 5.55
N TRP A 11 9.69 8.88 5.85
CA TRP A 11 9.33 9.67 7.01
C TRP A 11 8.00 9.17 7.57
N SER A 12 7.63 9.59 8.77
CA SER A 12 6.35 9.23 9.38
C SER A 12 5.76 10.42 10.11
N ASP A 13 4.43 10.49 10.10
CA ASP A 13 3.64 11.36 10.98
C ASP A 13 2.93 10.51 12.06
N ASP A 14 1.96 11.11 12.76
CA ASP A 14 1.16 10.46 13.81
C ASP A 14 0.20 9.38 13.30
N THR A 15 0.05 9.23 11.98
CA THR A 15 -0.87 8.28 11.35
C THR A 15 -0.16 7.37 10.33
N TRP A 16 0.71 7.91 9.50
CA TRP A 16 1.24 7.25 8.32
C TRP A 16 2.76 7.22 8.33
N SER A 17 3.30 6.11 7.84
CA SER A 17 4.66 6.03 7.34
C SER A 17 4.64 6.18 5.82
N TYR A 18 5.67 6.80 5.26
CA TYR A 18 5.74 7.17 3.85
C TYR A 18 7.00 6.61 3.19
N LEU A 19 6.87 6.22 1.92
CA LEU A 19 7.96 5.91 1.01
C LEU A 19 7.92 6.89 -0.16
N ASN A 20 8.97 7.70 -0.29
CA ASN A 20 9.15 8.58 -1.42
C ASN A 20 10.28 8.07 -2.32
N ASP A 21 9.97 7.92 -3.61
CA ASP A 21 10.95 7.56 -4.62
C ASP A 21 11.27 8.81 -5.47
N PRO A 22 12.51 9.31 -5.46
CA PRO A 22 12.89 10.53 -6.17
C PRO A 22 12.78 10.40 -7.70
N ARG A 23 12.59 9.19 -8.22
CA ARG A 23 12.37 8.93 -9.65
C ARG A 23 10.91 9.10 -10.07
N MET A 24 10.00 9.34 -9.12
CA MET A 24 8.60 9.62 -9.45
C MET A 24 8.49 10.94 -10.23
N PRO A 25 7.73 10.98 -11.33
CA PRO A 25 7.49 12.23 -12.05
C PRO A 25 6.71 13.21 -11.18
N ALA A 26 6.87 14.51 -11.42
CA ALA A 26 6.17 15.55 -10.69
C ALA A 26 4.66 15.63 -10.98
N MET A 27 4.18 14.92 -12.02
CA MET A 27 2.77 14.90 -12.42
C MET A 27 1.91 14.04 -11.50
N ASP A 28 0.61 14.31 -11.52
CA ASP A 28 -0.40 13.65 -10.69
C ASP A 28 -0.45 12.13 -10.90
N HIS A 29 -0.74 11.43 -9.81
CA HIS A 29 -0.90 9.98 -9.79
C HIS A 29 -2.25 9.57 -10.39
N ASP A 30 -2.25 9.15 -11.65
CA ASP A 30 -3.46 8.68 -12.37
C ASP A 30 -4.12 7.45 -11.71
N TRP A 31 -3.32 6.61 -11.05
CA TRP A 31 -3.76 5.38 -10.42
C TRP A 31 -3.29 5.29 -8.97
N LYS A 32 -4.10 4.62 -8.15
CA LYS A 32 -3.77 4.26 -6.77
C LYS A 32 -4.19 2.81 -6.54
N LEU A 33 -3.34 2.06 -5.86
CA LEU A 33 -3.66 0.72 -5.37
C LEU A 33 -3.79 0.77 -3.86
N HIS A 34 -4.78 0.08 -3.32
CA HIS A 34 -4.97 -0.06 -1.89
C HIS A 34 -4.77 -1.52 -1.48
N VAL A 35 -3.93 -1.73 -0.47
CA VAL A 35 -3.78 -3.04 0.18
C VAL A 35 -4.59 -3.02 1.47
N SER A 36 -5.39 -4.06 1.64
CA SER A 36 -6.19 -4.25 2.84
C SER A 36 -5.52 -5.15 3.87
N ALA A 37 -5.68 -4.79 5.14
CA ALA A 37 -5.20 -5.58 6.27
C ALA A 37 -6.09 -5.37 7.50
N ARG A 38 -6.11 -6.38 8.37
CA ARG A 38 -6.58 -6.24 9.75
C ARG A 38 -5.45 -5.70 10.64
N PRO A 39 -5.75 -5.02 11.76
CA PRO A 39 -4.73 -4.51 12.68
C PRO A 39 -3.64 -5.52 13.08
N GLY A 40 -4.04 -6.75 13.43
CA GLY A 40 -3.10 -7.80 13.82
C GLY A 40 -2.25 -8.39 12.68
N GLY A 41 -2.57 -8.07 11.42
CA GLY A 41 -1.80 -8.49 10.25
C GLY A 41 -0.99 -7.37 9.61
N LEU A 42 -1.03 -6.15 10.15
CA LEU A 42 -0.41 -4.98 9.53
C LEU A 42 1.10 -5.16 9.31
N GLU A 43 1.83 -5.61 10.34
CA GLU A 43 3.28 -5.79 10.27
C GLU A 43 3.66 -6.80 9.19
N ALA A 44 3.06 -7.99 9.23
CA ALA A 44 3.34 -9.04 8.27
C ALA A 44 2.95 -8.67 6.82
N VAL A 45 1.81 -7.98 6.62
CA VAL A 45 1.43 -7.44 5.30
C VAL A 45 2.44 -6.41 4.83
N THR A 46 2.91 -5.54 5.72
CA THR A 46 3.91 -4.51 5.40
C THR A 46 5.25 -5.15 5.03
N ASP A 47 5.70 -6.18 5.74
CA ASP A 47 6.93 -6.93 5.45
C ASP A 47 6.90 -7.64 4.09
N LEU A 48 5.72 -8.06 3.63
CA LEU A 48 5.53 -8.64 2.30
C LEU A 48 5.51 -7.59 1.19
N VAL A 49 4.87 -6.45 1.46
CA VAL A 49 4.65 -5.39 0.48
C VAL A 49 5.90 -4.53 0.28
N LEU A 50 6.60 -4.14 1.34
CA LEU A 50 7.75 -3.25 1.26
C LEU A 50 8.83 -3.72 0.26
N PRO A 51 9.24 -5.00 0.23
CA PRO A 51 10.18 -5.48 -0.78
C PRO A 51 9.71 -5.28 -2.23
N VAL A 52 8.41 -5.42 -2.50
CA VAL A 52 7.82 -5.15 -3.83
C VAL A 52 7.93 -3.67 -4.17
N LEU A 53 7.56 -2.80 -3.22
CA LEU A 53 7.62 -1.35 -3.41
C LEU A 53 9.05 -0.85 -3.61
N LEU A 54 10.02 -1.42 -2.91
CA LEU A 54 11.43 -1.05 -3.01
C LEU A 54 12.07 -1.45 -4.35
N ARG A 55 11.50 -2.40 -5.08
CA ARG A 55 11.93 -2.76 -6.44
C ARG A 55 11.26 -1.91 -7.54
N ASN A 56 10.10 -1.32 -7.23
CA ASN A 56 9.29 -0.56 -8.18
C ASN A 56 9.44 0.96 -7.98
N VAL A 57 9.21 1.75 -9.03
CA VAL A 57 9.14 3.22 -8.92
C VAL A 57 7.72 3.59 -8.51
N CYS A 58 7.56 4.02 -7.26
CA CYS A 58 6.26 4.38 -6.69
C CYS A 58 6.43 5.27 -5.45
N HIS A 59 5.39 6.04 -5.14
CA HIS A 59 5.17 6.52 -3.78
C HIS A 59 4.28 5.54 -3.02
N ALA A 60 4.40 5.48 -1.70
CA ALA A 60 3.48 4.73 -0.87
C ALA A 60 3.34 5.34 0.50
N LYS A 61 2.23 5.02 1.16
CA LYS A 61 2.03 5.25 2.59
C LYS A 61 1.31 4.09 3.24
N TRP A 62 1.60 3.81 4.50
CA TRP A 62 0.94 2.76 5.28
C TRP A 62 0.70 3.20 6.72
N ALA A 63 -0.32 2.61 7.35
CA ALA A 63 -0.64 2.92 8.74
C ALA A 63 0.60 2.64 9.62
N ARG A 64 0.96 3.58 10.49
CA ARG A 64 2.18 3.50 11.29
C ARG A 64 2.14 2.42 12.39
N SER A 65 0.94 2.01 12.80
CA SER A 65 0.77 1.01 13.85
C SER A 65 -0.59 0.28 13.77
N PRO A 66 -0.72 -0.90 14.42
CA PRO A 66 -1.99 -1.61 14.52
C PRO A 66 -3.12 -0.77 15.15
N GLU A 67 -2.81 0.07 16.12
CA GLU A 67 -3.77 0.96 16.78
C GLU A 67 -4.30 2.01 15.81
N THR A 68 -3.42 2.61 15.02
CA THR A 68 -3.81 3.55 13.96
C THR A 68 -4.69 2.86 12.93
N LEU A 69 -4.33 1.65 12.49
CA LEU A 69 -5.16 0.90 11.54
C LEU A 69 -6.50 0.49 12.15
N ARG A 70 -6.56 0.18 13.44
CA ARG A 70 -7.82 -0.08 14.15
C ARG A 70 -8.72 1.15 14.12
N ALA A 71 -8.18 2.34 14.35
CA ALA A 71 -8.92 3.58 14.26
C ALA A 71 -9.43 3.85 12.83
N ILE A 72 -8.60 3.63 11.81
CA ILE A 72 -9.00 3.75 10.39
C ILE A 72 -10.13 2.77 10.06
N ASN A 73 -9.97 1.50 10.43
CA ASN A 73 -10.94 0.44 10.17
C ASN A 73 -12.24 0.57 10.96
N SER A 74 -12.29 1.42 11.99
CA SER A 74 -13.54 1.74 12.69
C SER A 74 -14.55 2.47 11.81
N GLY A 75 -14.06 3.14 10.75
CA GLY A 75 -14.89 3.94 9.84
C GLY A 75 -15.46 5.23 10.46
N VAL A 76 -15.17 5.51 11.73
CA VAL A 76 -15.69 6.69 12.47
C VAL A 76 -15.27 7.99 11.79
N SER A 77 -14.01 8.10 11.36
CA SER A 77 -13.50 9.27 10.66
C SER A 77 -13.88 9.28 9.17
N SER A 78 -13.90 8.11 8.53
CA SER A 78 -14.30 7.95 7.14
C SER A 78 -14.58 6.49 6.80
N ALA A 79 -15.83 6.18 6.44
CA ALA A 79 -16.22 4.85 5.97
C ALA A 79 -15.43 4.43 4.71
N GLY A 80 -15.06 5.40 3.85
CA GLY A 80 -14.27 5.16 2.65
C GLY A 80 -12.79 4.87 2.90
N ALA A 81 -12.31 5.02 4.13
CA ALA A 81 -10.94 4.67 4.52
C ALA A 81 -10.83 3.24 5.09
N VAL A 82 -11.96 2.60 5.40
CA VAL A 82 -11.98 1.26 6.00
C VAL A 82 -11.25 0.27 5.10
N GLY A 83 -10.34 -0.48 5.71
CA GLY A 83 -9.48 -1.45 5.04
C GLY A 83 -8.24 -0.85 4.39
N LYS A 84 -8.10 0.48 4.21
CA LYS A 84 -6.95 1.07 3.50
C LYS A 84 -5.70 1.12 4.39
N ALA A 85 -5.06 -0.04 4.57
CA ALA A 85 -3.85 -0.17 5.38
C ALA A 85 -2.61 0.41 4.67
N ILE A 86 -2.51 0.19 3.36
CA ILE A 86 -1.44 0.73 2.51
C ILE A 86 -2.06 1.37 1.27
N THR A 87 -1.60 2.56 0.90
CA THR A 87 -1.87 3.19 -0.40
C THR A 87 -0.59 3.24 -1.20
N VAL A 88 -0.63 2.76 -2.44
CA VAL A 88 0.50 2.74 -3.36
C VAL A 88 0.15 3.59 -4.58
N TYR A 89 1.07 4.46 -4.96
CA TYR A 89 0.96 5.36 -6.09
C TYR A 89 2.02 4.96 -7.13
N PRO A 90 1.68 4.08 -8.09
CA PRO A 90 2.60 3.64 -9.12
C PRO A 90 3.03 4.79 -10.05
N ALA A 91 4.21 4.66 -10.65
CA ALA A 91 4.58 5.46 -11.81
C ALA A 91 3.60 5.23 -12.99
N PRO A 92 3.44 6.20 -13.91
CA PRO A 92 2.59 6.05 -15.08
C PRO A 92 2.95 4.80 -15.89
N GLY A 93 1.93 4.03 -16.30
CA GLY A 93 2.09 2.82 -17.10
C GLY A 93 2.57 1.56 -16.34
N THR A 94 2.86 1.63 -15.03
CA THR A 94 3.37 0.47 -14.26
C THR A 94 2.32 -0.20 -13.37
N VAL A 95 1.10 0.35 -13.32
CA VAL A 95 0.04 -0.09 -12.40
C VAL A 95 -0.26 -1.59 -12.49
N VAL A 96 -0.36 -2.16 -13.69
CA VAL A 96 -0.71 -3.58 -13.89
C VAL A 96 0.38 -4.49 -13.34
N GLY A 97 1.63 -4.27 -13.75
CA GLY A 97 2.76 -5.09 -13.27
C GLY A 97 2.96 -4.99 -11.76
N LEU A 98 2.82 -3.79 -11.19
CA LEU A 98 2.91 -3.61 -9.74
C LEU A 98 1.74 -4.32 -9.01
N ALA A 99 0.53 -4.24 -9.55
CA ALA A 99 -0.62 -4.92 -8.97
C ALA A 99 -0.47 -6.44 -8.99
N ASP A 100 0.08 -7.03 -10.07
CA ASP A 100 0.34 -8.47 -10.17
C ASP A 100 1.38 -8.96 -9.15
N GLU A 101 2.48 -8.20 -8.94
CA GLU A 101 3.46 -8.51 -7.90
C GLU A 101 2.83 -8.46 -6.50
N LEU A 102 2.03 -7.41 -6.21
CA LEU A 102 1.35 -7.26 -4.93
C LEU A 102 0.35 -8.39 -4.69
N VAL A 103 -0.47 -8.73 -5.69
CA VAL A 103 -1.41 -9.85 -5.64
C VAL A 103 -0.67 -11.15 -5.31
N THR A 104 0.48 -11.38 -5.94
CA THR A 104 1.26 -12.61 -5.76
C THR A 104 1.75 -12.75 -4.31
N VAL A 105 2.32 -11.70 -3.71
CA VAL A 105 2.84 -11.78 -2.34
C VAL A 105 1.73 -11.74 -1.27
N LEU A 106 0.55 -11.24 -1.62
CA LEU A 106 -0.60 -11.13 -0.71
C LEU A 106 -1.62 -12.28 -0.83
N ARG A 107 -1.36 -13.30 -1.67
CA ARG A 107 -2.25 -14.47 -1.75
C ARG A 107 -2.41 -15.11 -0.37
N GLY A 108 -3.66 -15.38 0.01
CA GLY A 108 -3.99 -16.02 1.29
C GLY A 108 -4.05 -15.07 2.49
N TRP A 109 -3.66 -13.80 2.35
CA TRP A 109 -3.91 -12.80 3.38
C TRP A 109 -5.38 -12.35 3.38
N GLU A 110 -5.86 -11.89 4.53
CA GLU A 110 -7.24 -11.42 4.70
C GLU A 110 -7.29 -9.97 5.19
N GLY A 111 -8.29 -9.22 4.74
CA GLY A 111 -8.50 -7.82 5.08
C GLY A 111 -9.94 -7.37 4.83
N PRO A 112 -10.42 -6.32 5.52
CA PRO A 112 -11.74 -5.76 5.24
C PRO A 112 -11.89 -5.39 3.76
N GLN A 113 -13.07 -5.62 3.20
CA GLN A 113 -13.35 -5.13 1.86
C GLN A 113 -13.32 -3.60 1.82
N ILE A 114 -12.53 -3.05 0.91
CA ILE A 114 -12.53 -1.61 0.62
C ILE A 114 -13.71 -1.32 -0.31
N VAL A 115 -14.80 -0.81 0.27
CA VAL A 115 -16.10 -0.66 -0.41
C VAL A 115 -16.10 0.35 -1.57
N SER A 116 -15.17 1.31 -1.56
CA SER A 116 -15.06 2.34 -2.59
C SER A 116 -14.30 1.91 -3.84
N ASP A 117 -13.64 0.76 -3.80
CA ASP A 117 -12.61 0.39 -4.77
C ASP A 117 -12.99 -0.90 -5.51
N ARG A 118 -12.48 -1.05 -6.74
CA ARG A 118 -12.57 -2.31 -7.48
C ARG A 118 -11.45 -3.25 -7.04
N ARG A 119 -11.78 -4.51 -6.79
CA ARG A 119 -10.79 -5.55 -6.50
C ARG A 119 -10.02 -5.90 -7.78
N VAL A 120 -8.69 -5.98 -7.66
CA VAL A 120 -7.79 -6.39 -8.76
C VAL A 120 -7.90 -7.90 -9.01
N ASP A 121 -7.86 -8.70 -7.95
CA ASP A 121 -8.03 -10.16 -7.99
C ASP A 121 -9.03 -10.55 -6.87
N PRO A 122 -10.15 -11.24 -7.18
CA PRO A 122 -11.12 -11.69 -6.18
C PRO A 122 -10.56 -12.74 -5.19
N HIS A 123 -9.37 -13.29 -5.46
CA HIS A 123 -8.67 -14.27 -4.63
C HIS A 123 -7.45 -13.71 -3.88
N ALA A 124 -7.08 -12.45 -4.12
CA ALA A 124 -6.11 -11.73 -3.30
C ALA A 124 -6.85 -10.97 -2.19
N ALA A 125 -6.38 -11.03 -0.93
CA ALA A 125 -6.99 -10.20 0.10
C ALA A 125 -8.40 -10.68 0.53
N ARG A 126 -8.64 -11.88 1.08
CA ARG A 126 -10.03 -12.31 1.41
C ARG A 126 -10.66 -11.43 2.49
#